data_AF-A0A2P5MRL7-F1
#
_entry.id   AF-A0A2P5MRL7-F1
#
_cell.length_a   1.000
_cell.length_b   1.000
_cell.length_c   1.000
_cell.angle_alpha   90.00
_cell.angle_beta   90.00
_cell.angle_gamma   90.00
#
_symmetry.space_group_name_H-M   'P 1'
#
loop_
_entity.id
_entity.type
_entity.pdbx_description
1 polymer ?
#
loop_
_entity_poly.entity_id
_entity_poly.type
_entity_poly.pdbx_seq_one_letter_code
_entity_poly.pdbx_strand_id
1 'polypeptide(L)'
;MSAQIIQSLLSHLPGFAEEQGDFYSVPRVALIDALCQSQTMERAIAENTIALLETLLDTLAVLDKASLQNGEWCFVSFPAQLLATSVLTAMSDNDSRLFAAHFWNTQGIDNARKDLQRDVLHVIEQARLEHHTGRDAQPIRYCYVAWSIIKLDGKILFYQREDTQKRFDKAAGDYGLLGGRCNQTDVVGISDKTALLQALQSANSQLIKDALPQTLRRELREEAGLSFEEHYHFKLWRNLKPYRQVQGAAPNHALTEYYLAIFQIELTLEGFLFLQQRVAKDERLAWLTLTDLERGESSDGKIPYIKALYDDFAGNRAALVASLTELPESFASVYLSDKDKFGISLPIDPGKPVFAGVLGKEKALDLALNARQLALILGLAAHLRGFDFESVPETIVLHPHGWVEVGDLSPLRQELTELLTLLAGSELVMESRRDRLFRLSIRPDTVFFADELFGFSVKRTDLQGVQNKIPATITRRAFDSGLGVVLDKTEVFNLTLDSAHKLKSLSERPFSADNDDGVKIEDTYKKGLHKEAKFQTLGLRNLIRREAGIIKFVLNFECA
;
A
#
# COMPACT_ATOMS: atom_id res chain seq x y z
N MET A 1 -57.91 6.17 -5.10
CA MET A 1 -58.27 6.51 -6.50
C MET A 1 -57.39 5.73 -7.48
N SER A 2 -56.05 5.85 -7.45
CA SER A 2 -55.14 5.09 -8.33
C SER A 2 -55.31 3.56 -8.29
N ALA A 3 -55.44 2.97 -7.09
CA ALA A 3 -55.60 1.52 -6.93
C ALA A 3 -56.87 0.97 -7.61
N GLN A 4 -57.99 1.68 -7.48
CA GLN A 4 -59.27 1.31 -8.10
C GLN A 4 -59.20 1.39 -9.62
N ILE A 5 -58.46 2.35 -10.18
CA ILE A 5 -58.24 2.52 -11.63
C ILE A 5 -57.55 1.29 -12.21
N ILE A 6 -56.44 0.86 -11.59
CA ILE A 6 -55.70 -0.32 -12.04
C ILE A 6 -56.58 -1.57 -11.88
N GLN A 7 -57.33 -1.69 -10.78
CA GLN A 7 -58.25 -2.80 -10.56
C GLN A 7 -59.29 -2.95 -11.68
N SER A 8 -59.89 -1.84 -12.14
CA SER A 8 -60.85 -1.88 -13.25
C SER A 8 -60.21 -2.27 -14.58
N LEU A 9 -58.90 -2.05 -14.77
CA LEU A 9 -58.20 -2.40 -16.00
C LEU A 9 -57.91 -3.90 -16.11
N LEU A 10 -57.75 -4.61 -14.99
CA LEU A 10 -57.30 -6.01 -14.96
C LEU A 10 -58.20 -6.95 -15.81
N SER A 11 -59.51 -6.72 -15.83
CA SER A 11 -60.46 -7.51 -16.62
C SER A 11 -60.43 -7.22 -18.13
N HIS A 12 -59.69 -6.20 -18.55
CA HIS A 12 -59.58 -5.77 -19.95
C HIS A 12 -58.20 -6.04 -20.55
N LEU A 13 -57.28 -6.66 -19.81
CA LEU A 13 -55.96 -7.01 -20.32
C LEU A 13 -56.03 -8.09 -21.42
N PRO A 14 -55.03 -8.14 -22.32
CA PRO A 14 -54.87 -9.26 -23.26
C PRO A 14 -54.69 -10.59 -22.51
N GLY A 15 -54.94 -11.69 -23.21
CA GLY A 15 -54.83 -13.03 -22.64
C GLY A 15 -53.93 -13.92 -23.48
N PHE A 16 -53.27 -14.84 -22.80
CA PHE A 16 -52.40 -15.86 -23.34
C PHE A 16 -52.77 -17.17 -22.65
N ALA A 17 -52.94 -18.25 -23.40
CA ALA A 17 -53.27 -19.55 -22.86
C ALA A 17 -52.03 -20.21 -22.23
N GLU A 18 -52.22 -20.88 -21.09
CA GLU A 18 -51.15 -21.64 -20.43
C GLU A 18 -50.63 -22.77 -21.32
N GLU A 19 -51.53 -23.42 -22.05
CA GLU A 19 -51.22 -24.48 -23.00
C GLU A 19 -51.58 -24.07 -24.43
N GLN A 20 -50.92 -24.68 -25.40
CA GLN A 20 -51.24 -24.56 -26.84
C GLN A 20 -51.02 -23.19 -27.49
N GLY A 21 -50.66 -22.16 -26.72
CA GLY A 21 -50.12 -20.89 -27.24
C GLY A 21 -51.15 -19.95 -27.87
N ASP A 22 -52.45 -20.18 -27.66
CA ASP A 22 -53.50 -19.26 -28.07
C ASP A 22 -53.38 -17.93 -27.32
N PHE A 23 -53.63 -16.81 -28.00
CA PHE A 23 -53.59 -15.49 -27.37
C PHE A 23 -54.52 -14.50 -28.10
N TYR A 24 -54.84 -13.39 -27.44
CA TYR A 24 -55.50 -12.25 -28.07
C TYR A 24 -54.85 -10.94 -27.65
N SER A 25 -54.77 -9.99 -28.58
CA SER A 25 -54.34 -8.62 -28.32
C SER A 25 -55.52 -7.73 -27.96
N VAL A 26 -55.26 -6.60 -27.29
CA VAL A 26 -56.26 -5.59 -26.97
C VAL A 26 -55.80 -4.23 -27.49
N PRO A 27 -56.60 -3.54 -28.33
CA PRO A 27 -56.25 -2.20 -28.78
C PRO A 27 -56.13 -1.21 -27.62
N ARG A 28 -55.09 -0.36 -27.65
CA ARG A 28 -54.86 0.68 -26.64
C ARG A 28 -56.07 1.59 -26.42
N VAL A 29 -56.79 1.91 -27.50
CA VAL A 29 -58.02 2.72 -27.45
C VAL A 29 -59.12 2.05 -26.64
N ALA A 30 -59.25 0.72 -26.73
CA ALA A 30 -60.25 -0.04 -25.97
C ALA A 30 -59.97 0.01 -24.47
N LEU A 31 -58.70 -0.05 -24.06
CA LEU A 31 -58.29 0.12 -22.66
C LEU A 31 -58.62 1.52 -22.13
N ILE A 32 -58.37 2.56 -22.93
CA ILE A 32 -58.70 3.95 -22.57
C ILE A 32 -60.21 4.11 -22.41
N ASP A 33 -61.00 3.64 -23.37
CA ASP A 33 -62.45 3.77 -23.36
C ASP A 33 -63.06 2.99 -22.17
N ALA A 34 -62.51 1.81 -21.82
CA ALA A 34 -62.90 1.06 -20.64
C ALA A 34 -62.67 1.83 -19.32
N LEU A 35 -61.54 2.55 -19.20
CA LEU A 35 -61.27 3.42 -18.04
C LEU A 35 -62.21 4.64 -17.99
N CYS A 36 -62.51 5.25 -19.14
CA CYS A 36 -63.44 6.38 -19.22
C CYS A 36 -64.86 5.96 -18.76
N GLN A 37 -65.31 4.78 -19.20
CA GLN A 37 -66.65 4.26 -18.92
C GLN A 37 -66.82 3.74 -17.49
N SER A 38 -65.80 3.07 -16.94
CA SER A 38 -65.89 2.43 -15.62
C SER A 38 -65.82 3.41 -14.44
N GLN A 39 -65.18 4.57 -14.60
CA GLN A 39 -64.94 5.51 -13.50
C GLN A 39 -65.34 6.96 -13.76
N THR A 40 -66.01 7.26 -14.88
CA THR A 40 -66.30 8.65 -15.29
C THR A 40 -65.02 9.49 -15.39
N MET A 41 -63.92 8.84 -15.78
CA MET A 41 -62.59 9.43 -15.82
C MET A 41 -62.43 10.30 -17.07
N GLU A 42 -61.78 11.45 -16.92
CA GLU A 42 -61.39 12.28 -18.06
C GLU A 42 -60.42 11.52 -18.97
N ARG A 43 -60.66 11.58 -20.29
CA ARG A 43 -59.88 10.83 -21.29
C ARG A 43 -58.38 11.06 -21.18
N ALA A 44 -57.94 12.29 -20.89
CA ALA A 44 -56.53 12.62 -20.72
C ALA A 44 -55.87 11.88 -19.54
N ILE A 45 -56.60 11.67 -18.43
CA ILE A 45 -56.12 10.92 -17.26
C ILE A 45 -56.03 9.43 -17.60
N ALA A 46 -57.02 8.90 -18.33
CA ALA A 46 -57.00 7.51 -18.80
C ALA A 46 -55.82 7.26 -19.75
N GLU A 47 -55.58 8.16 -20.71
CA GLU A 47 -54.45 8.09 -21.64
C GLU A 47 -53.10 8.10 -20.93
N ASN A 48 -52.92 9.00 -19.96
CA ASN A 48 -51.70 9.06 -19.15
C ASN A 48 -51.51 7.81 -18.28
N THR A 49 -52.60 7.27 -17.72
CA THR A 49 -52.55 6.05 -16.91
C THR A 49 -52.14 4.85 -17.76
N ILE A 50 -52.75 4.68 -18.93
CA ILE A 50 -52.38 3.60 -19.86
C ILE A 50 -50.94 3.76 -20.31
N ALA A 51 -50.48 4.97 -20.64
CA ALA A 51 -49.07 5.20 -21.02
C ALA A 51 -48.08 4.84 -19.90
N LEU A 52 -48.41 5.14 -18.64
CA LEU A 52 -47.57 4.78 -17.49
C LEU A 52 -47.50 3.26 -17.31
N LEU A 53 -48.64 2.58 -17.37
CA LEU A 53 -48.70 1.12 -17.23
C LEU A 53 -48.03 0.41 -18.42
N GLU A 54 -48.19 0.94 -19.63
CA GLU A 54 -47.49 0.48 -20.83
C GLU A 54 -45.97 0.55 -20.64
N THR A 55 -45.47 1.69 -20.14
CA THR A 55 -44.04 1.89 -19.85
C THR A 55 -43.53 0.87 -18.83
N LEU A 56 -44.30 0.61 -17.77
CA LEU A 56 -43.96 -0.39 -16.75
C LEU A 56 -43.88 -1.80 -17.35
N LEU A 57 -44.89 -2.20 -18.11
CA LEU A 57 -44.97 -3.53 -18.71
C LEU A 57 -43.91 -3.74 -19.81
N ASP A 58 -43.62 -2.72 -20.62
CA ASP A 58 -42.53 -2.74 -21.61
C ASP A 58 -41.16 -2.83 -20.92
N THR A 59 -40.95 -2.12 -19.80
CA THR A 59 -39.72 -2.23 -18.99
C THR A 59 -39.51 -3.64 -18.42
N LEU A 60 -40.61 -4.35 -18.09
CA LEU A 60 -40.58 -5.75 -17.67
C LEU A 60 -40.44 -6.73 -18.84
N ALA A 61 -40.41 -6.24 -20.09
CA ALA A 61 -40.36 -7.02 -21.33
C ALA A 61 -41.51 -8.05 -21.45
N VAL A 62 -42.70 -7.71 -20.94
CA VAL A 62 -43.87 -8.61 -20.98
C VAL A 62 -44.77 -8.41 -22.19
N LEU A 63 -44.66 -7.27 -22.88
CA LEU A 63 -45.45 -6.92 -24.06
C LEU A 63 -44.70 -7.22 -25.36
N ASP A 64 -45.43 -7.68 -26.38
CA ASP A 64 -44.88 -7.85 -27.73
C ASP A 64 -44.64 -6.48 -28.37
N LYS A 65 -43.40 -6.24 -28.78
CA LYS A 65 -42.95 -4.95 -29.29
C LYS A 65 -43.59 -4.58 -30.63
N ALA A 66 -43.89 -5.56 -31.49
CA ALA A 66 -44.50 -5.31 -32.79
C ALA A 66 -45.99 -4.94 -32.63
N SER A 67 -46.72 -5.67 -31.79
CA SER A 67 -48.09 -5.32 -31.41
C SER A 67 -48.16 -3.95 -30.75
N LEU A 68 -47.23 -3.65 -29.84
CA LEU A 68 -47.19 -2.36 -29.15
C LEU A 68 -46.98 -1.18 -30.13
N GLN A 69 -46.10 -1.34 -31.13
CA GLN A 69 -45.90 -0.35 -32.19
C GLN A 69 -47.16 -0.13 -33.06
N ASN A 70 -48.03 -1.12 -33.15
CA ASN A 70 -49.32 -1.03 -33.85
C ASN A 70 -50.45 -0.52 -32.94
N GLY A 71 -50.16 -0.11 -31.71
CA GLY A 71 -51.14 0.42 -30.76
C GLY A 71 -51.98 -0.65 -30.08
N GLU A 72 -51.45 -1.87 -29.94
CA GLU A 72 -52.09 -2.99 -29.25
C GLU A 72 -51.25 -3.52 -28.10
N TRP A 73 -51.90 -3.89 -27.00
CA TRP A 73 -51.26 -4.67 -25.94
C TRP A 73 -51.41 -6.15 -26.25
N CYS A 74 -50.30 -6.86 -26.31
CA CYS A 74 -50.24 -8.31 -26.44
C CYS A 74 -49.13 -8.83 -25.53
N PHE A 75 -49.40 -9.85 -24.72
CA PHE A 75 -48.35 -10.48 -23.93
C PHE A 75 -47.48 -11.39 -24.80
N VAL A 76 -46.17 -11.46 -24.52
CA VAL A 76 -45.24 -12.34 -25.28
C VAL A 76 -45.39 -13.82 -24.93
N SER A 77 -45.96 -14.13 -23.77
CA SER A 77 -46.17 -15.50 -23.29
C SER A 77 -47.09 -15.54 -22.05
N PHE A 78 -47.53 -16.73 -21.65
CA PHE A 78 -48.29 -16.91 -20.41
C PHE A 78 -47.50 -16.50 -19.14
N PRO A 79 -46.20 -16.86 -18.96
CA PRO A 79 -45.41 -16.34 -17.84
C PRO A 79 -45.31 -14.80 -17.82
N ALA A 80 -45.24 -14.15 -18.99
CA ALA A 80 -45.22 -12.69 -19.09
C ALA A 80 -46.56 -12.09 -18.61
N GLN A 81 -47.68 -12.71 -18.96
CA GLN A 81 -48.99 -12.36 -18.40
C GLN A 81 -49.01 -12.52 -16.88
N LEU A 82 -48.52 -13.64 -16.34
CA LEU A 82 -48.51 -13.87 -14.88
C LEU A 82 -47.71 -12.78 -14.15
N LEU A 83 -46.54 -12.39 -14.66
CA LEU A 83 -45.74 -11.31 -14.08
C LEU A 83 -46.48 -9.97 -14.15
N ALA A 84 -47.03 -9.62 -15.32
CA ALA A 84 -47.78 -8.39 -15.54
C ALA A 84 -48.97 -8.29 -14.57
N THR A 85 -49.80 -9.33 -14.51
CA THR A 85 -50.96 -9.38 -13.61
C THR A 85 -50.55 -9.35 -12.15
N SER A 86 -49.45 -10.02 -11.75
CA SER A 86 -48.95 -9.99 -10.37
C SER A 86 -48.54 -8.57 -9.94
N VAL A 87 -47.78 -7.86 -10.79
CA VAL A 87 -47.34 -6.49 -10.51
C VAL A 87 -48.53 -5.53 -10.47
N LEU A 88 -49.42 -5.59 -11.45
CA LEU A 88 -50.58 -4.71 -11.52
C LEU A 88 -51.57 -4.96 -10.37
N THR A 89 -51.79 -6.22 -9.99
CA THR A 89 -52.63 -6.58 -8.84
C THR A 89 -52.01 -6.07 -7.54
N ALA A 90 -50.69 -6.19 -7.38
CA ALA A 90 -50.01 -5.65 -6.21
C ALA A 90 -50.09 -4.11 -6.14
N MET A 91 -50.21 -3.42 -7.28
CA MET A 91 -50.43 -1.96 -7.35
C MET A 91 -51.89 -1.56 -7.13
N SER A 92 -52.85 -2.46 -7.37
CA SER A 92 -54.28 -2.21 -7.20
C SER A 92 -54.83 -2.60 -5.82
N ASP A 93 -54.02 -3.31 -5.02
CA ASP A 93 -54.37 -3.76 -3.67
C ASP A 93 -53.51 -3.05 -2.60
N ASN A 94 -54.18 -2.36 -1.67
CA ASN A 94 -53.51 -1.65 -0.58
C ASN A 94 -52.86 -2.58 0.44
N ASP A 95 -53.21 -3.86 0.47
CA ASP A 95 -52.66 -4.86 1.39
C ASP A 95 -51.52 -5.69 0.75
N SER A 96 -51.37 -5.63 -0.58
CA SER A 96 -50.32 -6.34 -1.30
C SER A 96 -49.00 -5.57 -1.33
N ARG A 97 -47.87 -6.27 -1.14
CA ARG A 97 -46.51 -5.72 -1.27
C ARG A 97 -45.61 -6.75 -1.95
N LEU A 98 -44.67 -6.29 -2.78
CA LEU A 98 -43.65 -7.17 -3.38
C LEU A 98 -42.56 -7.58 -2.38
N PHE A 99 -42.40 -6.81 -1.30
CA PHE A 99 -41.45 -7.09 -0.23
C PHE A 99 -42.12 -6.90 1.13
N ALA A 100 -41.60 -7.59 2.16
CA ALA A 100 -42.08 -7.42 3.52
C ALA A 100 -41.99 -5.95 3.99
N ALA A 101 -42.86 -5.55 4.91
CA ALA A 101 -42.78 -4.22 5.52
C ALA A 101 -41.39 -4.00 6.13
N HIS A 102 -40.82 -2.81 5.91
CA HIS A 102 -39.47 -2.43 6.34
C HIS A 102 -38.32 -3.27 5.73
N PHE A 103 -38.58 -4.03 4.65
CA PHE A 103 -37.53 -4.79 3.97
C PHE A 103 -36.30 -3.96 3.63
N TRP A 104 -36.45 -2.68 3.25
CA TRP A 104 -35.34 -1.79 2.88
C TRP A 104 -34.72 -1.00 4.04
N ASN A 105 -35.16 -1.22 5.29
CA ASN A 105 -34.54 -0.57 6.44
C ASN A 105 -33.17 -1.21 6.71
N THR A 106 -32.15 -0.37 6.91
CA THR A 106 -30.77 -0.80 7.17
C THR A 106 -30.37 -0.68 8.64
N GLN A 107 -31.19 -0.04 9.47
CA GLN A 107 -30.94 0.15 10.90
C GLN A 107 -31.32 -1.10 11.68
N GLY A 108 -30.38 -1.61 12.49
CA GLY A 108 -30.62 -2.72 13.41
C GLY A 108 -30.86 -4.09 12.77
N ILE A 109 -30.58 -4.26 11.47
CA ILE A 109 -30.72 -5.54 10.77
C ILE A 109 -29.39 -6.30 10.69
N ASP A 110 -29.48 -7.63 10.67
CA ASP A 110 -28.33 -8.53 10.52
C ASP A 110 -27.72 -8.49 9.10
N ASN A 111 -26.59 -9.18 8.93
CA ASN A 111 -25.91 -9.25 7.64
C ASN A 111 -26.69 -10.06 6.60
N ALA A 112 -27.42 -11.09 7.00
CA ALA A 112 -28.18 -11.93 6.07
C ALA A 112 -29.28 -11.12 5.35
N ARG A 113 -29.98 -10.25 6.08
CA ARG A 113 -30.97 -9.32 5.49
C ARG A 113 -30.33 -8.29 4.57
N LYS A 114 -29.14 -7.77 4.93
CA LYS A 114 -28.37 -6.85 4.08
C LYS A 114 -27.94 -7.52 2.76
N ASP A 115 -27.59 -8.80 2.82
CA ASP A 115 -27.23 -9.58 1.64
C ASP A 115 -28.45 -9.85 0.75
N LEU A 116 -29.62 -10.16 1.33
CA LEU A 116 -30.87 -10.26 0.56
C LEU A 116 -31.24 -8.94 -0.15
N GLN A 117 -31.13 -7.80 0.54
CA GLN A 117 -31.34 -6.49 -0.07
C GLN A 117 -30.36 -6.25 -1.23
N ARG A 118 -29.07 -6.61 -1.03
CA ARG A 118 -28.03 -6.51 -2.06
C ARG A 118 -28.38 -7.34 -3.29
N ASP A 119 -28.82 -8.58 -3.11
CA ASP A 119 -29.07 -9.51 -4.22
C ASP A 119 -30.24 -9.03 -5.09
N VAL A 120 -31.29 -8.48 -4.47
CA VAL A 120 -32.39 -7.84 -5.21
C VAL A 120 -31.88 -6.65 -6.04
N LEU A 121 -31.11 -5.75 -5.42
CA LEU A 121 -30.55 -4.60 -6.13
C LEU A 121 -29.55 -5.01 -7.23
N HIS A 122 -28.77 -6.06 -7.00
CA HIS A 122 -27.85 -6.61 -7.98
C HIS A 122 -28.58 -7.08 -9.23
N VAL A 123 -29.65 -7.87 -9.08
CA VAL A 123 -30.46 -8.33 -10.22
C VAL A 123 -31.04 -7.16 -10.99
N ILE A 124 -31.64 -6.18 -10.30
CA ILE A 124 -32.28 -5.02 -10.94
C ILE A 124 -31.26 -4.16 -11.68
N GLU A 125 -30.16 -3.79 -11.04
CA GLU A 125 -29.20 -2.86 -11.62
C GLU A 125 -28.31 -3.51 -12.69
N GLN A 126 -28.02 -4.81 -12.56
CA GLN A 126 -27.35 -5.55 -13.61
C GLN A 126 -28.23 -5.65 -14.86
N ALA A 127 -29.52 -5.99 -14.71
CA ALA A 127 -30.48 -6.02 -15.81
C ALA A 127 -30.62 -4.63 -16.47
N ARG A 128 -30.71 -3.56 -15.68
CA ARG A 128 -30.79 -2.18 -16.18
C ARG A 128 -29.56 -1.81 -17.02
N LEU A 129 -28.36 -2.25 -16.61
CA LEU A 129 -27.13 -2.00 -17.35
C LEU A 129 -27.06 -2.84 -18.63
N GLU A 130 -27.28 -4.15 -18.54
CA GLU A 130 -27.10 -5.10 -19.65
C GLU A 130 -28.13 -4.94 -20.76
N HIS A 131 -29.39 -4.66 -20.39
CA HIS A 131 -30.51 -4.57 -21.32
C HIS A 131 -30.79 -3.14 -21.80
N HIS A 132 -29.96 -2.16 -21.43
CA HIS A 132 -30.08 -0.82 -21.96
C HIS A 132 -29.77 -0.81 -23.47
N THR A 133 -30.76 -0.47 -24.31
CA THR A 133 -30.66 -0.52 -25.78
C THR A 133 -29.44 0.22 -26.35
N GLY A 134 -29.04 1.34 -25.74
CA GLY A 134 -27.84 2.11 -26.14
C GLY A 134 -26.53 1.72 -25.44
N ARG A 135 -26.54 0.71 -24.55
CA ARG A 135 -25.41 0.35 -23.65
C ARG A 135 -24.82 1.54 -22.86
N ASP A 136 -25.66 2.51 -22.52
CA ASP A 136 -25.30 3.75 -21.83
C ASP A 136 -26.27 4.04 -20.67
N ALA A 137 -26.53 3.01 -19.87
CA ALA A 137 -27.30 3.18 -18.65
C ALA A 137 -26.59 4.20 -17.74
N GLN A 138 -27.31 5.25 -17.32
CA GLN A 138 -26.71 6.26 -16.46
C GLN A 138 -26.58 5.78 -15.01
N PRO A 139 -25.50 6.14 -14.30
CA PRO A 139 -25.37 5.85 -12.88
C PRO A 139 -26.45 6.59 -12.08
N ILE A 140 -26.95 5.93 -11.04
CA ILE A 140 -27.93 6.52 -10.09
C ILE A 140 -27.30 6.73 -8.70
N ARG A 141 -26.05 6.33 -8.55
CA ARG A 141 -25.28 6.43 -7.32
C ARG A 141 -23.92 7.03 -7.62
N TYR A 142 -23.47 7.95 -6.77
CA TYR A 142 -22.19 8.64 -6.91
C TYR A 142 -21.36 8.45 -5.65
N CYS A 143 -20.06 8.25 -5.81
CA CYS A 143 -19.13 8.04 -4.71
C CYS A 143 -17.88 8.86 -4.92
N TYR A 144 -17.40 9.50 -3.86
CA TYR A 144 -16.16 10.26 -3.85
C TYR A 144 -15.21 9.54 -2.90
N VAL A 145 -14.01 9.22 -3.38
CA VAL A 145 -13.05 8.36 -2.68
C VAL A 145 -11.71 9.06 -2.60
N ALA A 146 -11.11 9.07 -1.42
CA ALA A 146 -9.73 9.46 -1.23
C ALA A 146 -8.89 8.21 -0.96
N TRP A 147 -7.86 7.98 -1.76
CA TRP A 147 -6.89 6.91 -1.54
C TRP A 147 -5.50 7.48 -1.31
N SER A 148 -4.67 6.73 -0.59
CA SER A 148 -3.29 7.07 -0.33
C SER A 148 -2.32 6.11 -1.02
N ILE A 149 -1.15 6.62 -1.39
CA ILE A 149 0.03 5.83 -1.73
C ILE A 149 1.06 6.09 -0.64
N ILE A 150 1.34 5.06 0.16
CA ILE A 150 2.48 5.01 1.06
C ILE A 150 3.48 4.03 0.44
N LYS A 151 4.60 4.55 -0.06
CA LYS A 151 5.66 3.77 -0.72
C LYS A 151 6.88 3.68 0.19
N LEU A 152 7.31 2.46 0.54
CA LEU A 152 8.54 2.22 1.30
C LEU A 152 9.31 1.03 0.69
N ASP A 153 10.60 1.21 0.43
CA ASP A 153 11.51 0.20 -0.14
C ASP A 153 10.95 -0.46 -1.42
N GLY A 154 10.36 0.35 -2.31
CA GLY A 154 9.74 -0.16 -3.54
C GLY A 154 8.49 -1.03 -3.30
N LYS A 155 7.83 -0.90 -2.14
CA LYS A 155 6.56 -1.56 -1.80
C LYS A 155 5.50 -0.52 -1.49
N ILE A 156 4.24 -0.83 -1.78
CA ILE A 156 3.09 0.01 -1.46
C ILE A 156 2.31 -0.63 -0.33
N LEU A 157 1.86 0.19 0.63
CA LEU A 157 1.03 -0.26 1.73
C LEU A 157 -0.43 -0.40 1.31
N PHE A 158 -1.02 -1.52 1.68
CA PHE A 158 -2.44 -1.80 1.53
C PHE A 158 -3.07 -2.17 2.86
N TYR A 159 -4.40 -2.09 2.91
CA TYR A 159 -5.21 -2.50 4.04
C TYR A 159 -6.28 -3.50 3.60
N GLN A 160 -6.47 -4.55 4.39
CA GLN A 160 -7.44 -5.60 4.12
C GLN A 160 -8.86 -5.06 4.21
N ARG A 161 -9.64 -5.26 3.14
CA ARG A 161 -11.04 -4.83 3.10
C ARG A 161 -11.90 -5.73 4.01
N GLU A 162 -12.88 -5.13 4.67
CA GLU A 162 -13.79 -5.83 5.61
C GLU A 162 -14.64 -6.95 4.96
N ASP A 163 -14.82 -6.91 3.64
CA ASP A 163 -15.79 -7.73 2.89
C ASP A 163 -15.19 -9.03 2.31
N THR A 164 -13.93 -9.33 2.64
CA THR A 164 -13.08 -10.29 1.89
C THR A 164 -13.31 -11.74 2.24
N GLN A 165 -13.55 -12.05 3.52
CA GLN A 165 -13.79 -13.43 3.96
C GLN A 165 -15.24 -13.92 3.78
N LYS A 166 -16.19 -13.02 3.48
CA LYS A 166 -17.62 -13.37 3.47
C LYS A 166 -18.15 -13.82 2.11
N ARG A 167 -17.54 -13.40 1.00
CA ARG A 167 -18.23 -13.42 -0.31
C ARG A 167 -17.54 -14.18 -1.43
N PHE A 168 -16.38 -14.80 -1.19
CA PHE A 168 -15.65 -15.67 -2.15
C PHE A 168 -15.40 -15.06 -3.54
N ASP A 169 -15.57 -13.74 -3.72
CA ASP A 169 -15.32 -13.04 -4.98
C ASP A 169 -13.84 -12.70 -5.10
N LYS A 170 -13.05 -13.74 -5.43
CA LYS A 170 -11.60 -13.61 -5.67
C LYS A 170 -11.25 -12.64 -6.80
N ALA A 171 -12.20 -12.32 -7.68
CA ALA A 171 -11.95 -11.40 -8.80
C ALA A 171 -11.93 -9.94 -8.37
N ALA A 172 -12.56 -9.60 -7.24
CA ALA A 172 -12.60 -8.24 -6.73
C ALA A 172 -11.36 -7.86 -5.89
N GLY A 173 -10.59 -8.81 -5.39
CA GLY A 173 -9.39 -8.53 -4.58
C GLY A 173 -9.65 -8.01 -3.17
N ASP A 174 -8.68 -8.26 -2.30
CA ASP A 174 -8.88 -8.26 -0.85
C ASP A 174 -8.19 -7.11 -0.12
N TYR A 175 -7.30 -6.41 -0.81
CA TYR A 175 -6.44 -5.39 -0.21
C TYR A 175 -6.62 -4.07 -0.95
N GLY A 176 -7.22 -3.08 -0.30
CA GLY A 176 -7.38 -1.72 -0.85
C GLY A 176 -6.21 -0.82 -0.48
N LEU A 177 -5.98 0.24 -1.25
CA LEU A 177 -5.14 1.34 -0.77
C LEU A 177 -5.78 1.95 0.48
N LEU A 178 -4.97 2.43 1.43
CA LEU A 178 -5.53 3.08 2.61
C LEU A 178 -6.30 4.32 2.19
N GLY A 179 -7.50 4.48 2.73
CA GLY A 179 -8.44 5.49 2.30
C GLY A 179 -9.85 4.93 2.09
N GLY A 180 -10.79 5.83 1.85
CA GLY A 180 -12.19 5.46 1.82
C GLY A 180 -13.11 6.53 1.26
N ARG A 181 -14.39 6.34 1.50
CA ARG A 181 -15.46 7.14 0.89
C ARG A 181 -15.67 8.41 1.71
N CYS A 182 -15.85 9.53 1.02
CA CYS A 182 -16.30 10.76 1.65
C CYS A 182 -17.70 10.56 2.25
N ASN A 183 -17.87 11.03 3.48
CA ASN A 183 -19.14 11.02 4.17
C ASN A 183 -19.52 12.44 4.65
N GLN A 184 -20.71 12.58 5.22
CA GLN A 184 -21.25 13.89 5.66
C GLN A 184 -20.35 14.61 6.67
N THR A 185 -19.58 13.88 7.49
CA THR A 185 -18.72 14.47 8.52
C THR A 185 -17.40 15.00 7.98
N ASP A 186 -17.01 14.59 6.77
CA ASP A 186 -15.80 15.08 6.11
C ASP A 186 -16.00 16.48 5.49
N VAL A 187 -17.25 16.86 5.23
CA VAL A 187 -17.61 18.13 4.59
C VAL A 187 -17.81 19.21 5.65
N VAL A 188 -16.82 20.09 5.80
CA VAL A 188 -16.83 21.15 6.81
C VAL A 188 -17.50 22.42 6.28
N GLY A 189 -18.20 23.16 7.14
CA GLY A 189 -18.69 24.50 6.83
C GLY A 189 -20.07 24.57 6.18
N ILE A 190 -20.81 23.46 6.10
CA ILE A 190 -22.18 23.43 5.58
C ILE A 190 -23.17 23.15 6.70
N SER A 191 -24.07 24.09 6.96
CA SER A 191 -25.16 23.92 7.93
C SER A 191 -26.44 23.34 7.31
N ASP A 192 -26.66 23.55 6.01
CA ASP A 192 -27.80 23.01 5.28
C ASP A 192 -27.62 21.53 4.93
N LYS A 193 -28.28 20.67 5.70
CA LYS A 193 -28.25 19.21 5.50
C LYS A 193 -28.84 18.78 4.17
N THR A 194 -29.85 19.47 3.64
CA THR A 194 -30.49 19.12 2.38
C THR A 194 -29.51 19.37 1.23
N ALA A 195 -28.88 20.53 1.21
CA ALA A 195 -27.86 20.87 0.21
C ALA A 195 -26.67 19.90 0.26
N LEU A 196 -26.22 19.53 1.46
CA LEU A 196 -25.15 18.54 1.64
C LEU A 196 -25.53 17.16 1.08
N LEU A 197 -26.73 16.67 1.38
CA LEU A 197 -27.20 15.38 0.86
C LEU A 197 -27.32 15.39 -0.67
N GLN A 198 -27.86 16.47 -1.24
CA GLN A 198 -27.92 16.65 -2.70
C GLN A 198 -26.52 16.65 -3.32
N ALA A 199 -25.55 17.33 -2.70
CA ALA A 199 -24.17 17.35 -3.17
C ALA A 199 -23.47 15.99 -3.08
N LEU A 200 -23.72 15.22 -2.03
CA LEU A 200 -23.20 13.84 -1.88
C LEU A 200 -23.81 12.87 -2.89
N GLN A 201 -25.04 13.12 -3.32
CA GLN A 201 -25.82 12.28 -4.23
C GLN A 201 -25.81 12.80 -5.68
N SER A 202 -24.97 13.80 -6.01
CA SER A 202 -24.86 14.32 -7.37
C SER A 202 -23.57 13.89 -8.04
N ALA A 203 -23.59 13.88 -9.37
CA ALA A 203 -22.41 13.70 -10.19
C ALA A 203 -21.47 14.90 -10.07
N ASN A 204 -20.16 14.63 -10.02
CA ASN A 204 -19.09 15.61 -10.21
C ASN A 204 -19.16 16.87 -9.30
N SER A 205 -19.68 16.73 -8.08
CA SER A 205 -19.79 17.78 -7.09
C SER A 205 -18.41 18.29 -6.63
N GLN A 206 -18.09 19.54 -6.99
CA GLN A 206 -16.82 20.15 -6.58
C GLN A 206 -16.74 20.28 -5.06
N LEU A 207 -17.86 20.59 -4.41
CA LEU A 207 -17.97 20.68 -2.96
C LEU A 207 -17.48 19.41 -2.25
N ILE A 208 -17.85 18.23 -2.77
CA ILE A 208 -17.44 16.95 -2.17
C ILE A 208 -15.99 16.60 -2.53
N LYS A 209 -15.54 16.97 -3.74
CA LYS A 209 -14.13 16.82 -4.12
C LYS A 209 -13.19 17.63 -3.22
N ASP A 210 -13.58 18.84 -2.86
CA ASP A 210 -12.80 19.72 -1.97
C ASP A 210 -12.72 19.17 -0.54
N ALA A 211 -13.63 18.27 -0.15
CA ALA A 211 -13.62 17.58 1.13
C ALA A 211 -12.73 16.32 1.16
N LEU A 212 -12.29 15.79 0.00
CA LEU A 212 -11.47 14.57 -0.07
C LEU A 212 -10.17 14.60 0.76
N PRO A 213 -9.47 15.75 0.90
CA PRO A 213 -8.37 15.86 1.85
C PRO A 213 -8.74 15.56 3.31
N GLN A 214 -9.96 15.92 3.75
CA GLN A 214 -10.44 15.58 5.10
C GLN A 214 -10.81 14.11 5.21
N THR A 215 -11.46 13.56 4.19
CA THR A 215 -11.71 12.11 4.08
C THR A 215 -10.41 11.34 4.21
N LEU A 216 -9.35 11.71 3.47
CA LEU A 216 -8.04 11.07 3.57
C LEU A 216 -7.50 11.07 5.01
N ARG A 217 -7.63 12.20 5.71
CA ARG A 217 -7.17 12.34 7.11
C ARG A 217 -7.91 11.42 8.06
N ARG A 218 -9.24 11.34 7.93
CA ARG A 218 -10.06 10.43 8.74
C ARG A 218 -9.68 8.98 8.48
N GLU A 219 -9.60 8.57 7.22
CA GLU A 219 -9.36 7.18 6.83
C GLU A 219 -7.95 6.71 7.22
N LEU A 220 -6.91 7.53 7.01
CA LEU A 220 -5.54 7.18 7.46
C LEU A 220 -5.43 7.06 8.98
N ARG A 221 -6.23 7.84 9.72
CA ARG A 221 -6.32 7.72 11.18
C ARG A 221 -7.06 6.45 11.60
N GLU A 222 -8.15 6.09 10.92
CA GLU A 222 -8.96 4.91 11.23
C GLU A 222 -8.26 3.59 10.88
N GLU A 223 -7.61 3.52 9.71
CA GLU A 223 -7.01 2.29 9.18
C GLU A 223 -5.56 2.08 9.64
N ALA A 224 -4.76 3.15 9.75
CA ALA A 224 -3.36 3.07 10.13
C ALA A 224 -3.00 3.79 11.43
N GLY A 225 -3.91 4.54 12.05
CA GLY A 225 -3.60 5.32 13.25
C GLY A 225 -2.74 6.56 12.99
N LEU A 226 -2.56 6.97 11.73
CA LEU A 226 -1.70 8.09 11.38
C LEU A 226 -2.38 9.43 11.66
N SER A 227 -1.63 10.36 12.27
CA SER A 227 -2.09 11.71 12.60
C SER A 227 -1.50 12.71 11.62
N PHE A 228 -2.34 13.57 11.03
CA PHE A 228 -1.89 14.57 10.06
C PHE A 228 -0.98 15.62 10.73
N GLU A 229 0.02 16.13 10.01
CA GLU A 229 1.11 17.02 10.46
C GLU A 229 2.10 16.40 11.46
N GLU A 230 1.65 15.52 12.35
CA GLU A 230 2.54 14.81 13.27
C GLU A 230 3.24 13.63 12.58
N HIS A 231 2.48 12.76 11.93
CA HIS A 231 3.00 11.55 11.28
C HIS A 231 3.21 11.73 9.78
N TYR A 232 2.47 12.63 9.13
CA TYR A 232 2.55 12.75 7.68
C TYR A 232 2.01 14.07 7.13
N HIS A 233 2.49 14.36 5.93
CA HIS A 233 1.91 15.31 4.99
C HIS A 233 1.49 14.56 3.73
N PHE A 234 0.75 15.22 2.84
CA PHE A 234 0.35 14.60 1.58
C PHE A 234 0.23 15.62 0.46
N LYS A 235 0.34 15.11 -0.77
CA LYS A 235 0.12 15.87 -2.00
C LYS A 235 -0.80 15.08 -2.91
N LEU A 236 -1.64 15.77 -3.67
CA LEU A 236 -2.42 15.11 -4.70
C LEU A 236 -1.46 14.55 -5.75
N TRP A 237 -1.53 13.24 -5.97
CA TRP A 237 -0.79 12.59 -7.05
C TRP A 237 -1.63 12.57 -8.32
N ARG A 238 -2.89 12.12 -8.23
CA ARG A 238 -3.75 11.94 -9.40
C ARG A 238 -5.22 12.02 -9.05
N ASN A 239 -6.01 12.63 -9.94
CA ASN A 239 -7.45 12.42 -10.01
C ASN A 239 -7.72 11.44 -11.14
N LEU A 240 -8.40 10.33 -10.84
CA LEU A 240 -8.75 9.35 -11.87
C LEU A 240 -9.92 9.87 -12.71
N LYS A 241 -10.02 9.36 -13.94
CA LYS A 241 -11.28 9.50 -14.70
C LYS A 241 -12.43 8.85 -13.93
N PRO A 242 -13.68 9.37 -14.07
CA PRO A 242 -14.83 8.75 -13.43
C PRO A 242 -14.92 7.26 -13.77
N TYR A 243 -14.98 6.43 -12.74
CA TYR A 243 -15.02 4.96 -12.88
C TYR A 243 -16.45 4.47 -12.64
N ARG A 244 -17.00 3.67 -13.55
CA ARG A 244 -18.37 3.15 -13.43
C ARG A 244 -18.38 1.65 -13.22
N GLN A 245 -19.13 1.19 -12.23
CA GLN A 245 -19.34 -0.24 -12.00
C GLN A 245 -20.66 -0.47 -11.26
N VAL A 246 -21.34 -1.57 -11.57
CA VAL A 246 -22.42 -2.10 -10.72
C VAL A 246 -21.77 -2.67 -9.46
N GLN A 247 -21.79 -1.90 -8.39
CA GLN A 247 -21.10 -2.25 -7.16
C GLN A 247 -21.69 -1.51 -5.96
N GLY A 248 -21.44 -2.04 -4.78
CA GLY A 248 -21.76 -1.44 -3.50
C GLY A 248 -21.68 -2.48 -2.39
N ALA A 249 -21.24 -2.07 -1.21
CA ALA A 249 -21.26 -2.92 -0.04
C ALA A 249 -22.69 -3.02 0.48
N ALA A 250 -23.13 -4.27 0.73
CA ALA A 250 -24.41 -4.56 1.37
C ALA A 250 -25.57 -3.88 0.58
N PRO A 251 -26.59 -3.20 1.17
CA PRO A 251 -27.75 -2.72 0.41
C PRO A 251 -27.52 -1.44 -0.40
N ASN A 252 -26.27 -1.12 -0.75
CA ASN A 252 -25.92 0.06 -1.53
C ASN A 252 -25.53 -0.30 -2.98
N HIS A 253 -25.98 -1.45 -3.47
CA HIS A 253 -25.56 -2.00 -4.75
C HIS A 253 -26.31 -1.32 -5.90
N ALA A 254 -25.59 -0.63 -6.77
CA ALA A 254 -26.16 -0.01 -7.97
C ALA A 254 -25.08 0.30 -9.00
N LEU A 255 -25.48 0.64 -10.23
CA LEU A 255 -24.55 1.28 -11.15
C LEU A 255 -24.08 2.61 -10.54
N THR A 256 -22.84 2.58 -10.09
CA THR A 256 -22.21 3.66 -9.33
C THR A 256 -21.11 4.28 -10.17
N GLU A 257 -21.05 5.61 -10.14
CA GLU A 257 -19.90 6.37 -10.65
C GLU A 257 -19.02 6.86 -9.50
N TYR A 258 -17.74 6.56 -9.60
CA TYR A 258 -16.72 6.85 -8.60
C TYR A 258 -15.82 7.98 -9.08
N TYR A 259 -15.60 8.95 -8.20
CA TYR A 259 -14.65 10.05 -8.34
C TYR A 259 -13.52 9.82 -7.35
N LEU A 260 -12.36 9.37 -7.84
CA LEU A 260 -11.23 8.99 -6.99
C LEU A 260 -10.12 10.03 -7.08
N ALA A 261 -9.69 10.52 -5.91
CA ALA A 261 -8.47 11.29 -5.75
C ALA A 261 -7.43 10.43 -5.02
N ILE A 262 -6.23 10.33 -5.56
CA ILE A 262 -5.13 9.57 -4.99
C ILE A 262 -4.05 10.54 -4.53
N PHE A 263 -3.63 10.38 -3.29
CA PHE A 263 -2.66 11.23 -2.62
C PHE A 263 -1.37 10.47 -2.34
N GLN A 264 -0.25 11.09 -2.67
CA GLN A 264 1.05 10.61 -2.22
C GLN A 264 1.27 11.06 -0.77
N ILE A 265 1.69 10.13 0.09
CA ILE A 265 1.98 10.40 1.49
C ILE A 265 3.48 10.64 1.69
N GLU A 266 3.80 11.68 2.46
CA GLU A 266 5.14 12.02 2.93
C GLU A 266 5.16 11.86 4.45
N LEU A 267 5.78 10.79 4.93
CA LEU A 267 5.90 10.47 6.35
C LEU A 267 6.96 11.36 7.01
N THR A 268 6.68 11.80 8.24
CA THR A 268 7.70 12.29 9.15
C THR A 268 8.49 11.11 9.72
N LEU A 269 9.59 11.37 10.44
CA LEU A 269 10.31 10.30 11.15
C LEU A 269 9.37 9.59 12.14
N GLU A 270 8.64 10.37 12.92
CA GLU A 270 7.66 9.88 13.89
C GLU A 270 6.61 9.00 13.22
N GLY A 271 6.06 9.44 12.08
CA GLY A 271 5.08 8.66 11.33
C GLY A 271 5.65 7.38 10.73
N PHE A 272 6.88 7.42 10.21
CA PHE A 272 7.57 6.23 9.72
C PHE A 272 7.78 5.19 10.83
N LEU A 273 8.32 5.61 11.98
CA LEU A 273 8.55 4.71 13.11
C LEU A 273 7.23 4.14 13.66
N PHE A 274 6.21 4.99 13.82
CA PHE A 274 4.88 4.57 14.24
C PHE A 274 4.28 3.55 13.27
N LEU A 275 4.37 3.79 11.96
CA LEU A 275 3.82 2.92 10.94
C LEU A 275 4.52 1.55 10.92
N GLN A 276 5.85 1.51 11.05
CA GLN A 276 6.60 0.25 11.13
C GLN A 276 6.10 -0.62 12.30
N GLN A 277 5.92 -0.02 13.48
CA GLN A 277 5.37 -0.73 14.64
C GLN A 277 3.92 -1.16 14.42
N ARG A 278 3.11 -0.33 13.75
CA ARG A 278 1.71 -0.63 13.47
C ARG A 278 1.58 -1.82 12.52
N VAL A 279 2.33 -1.83 11.42
CA VAL A 279 2.33 -2.94 10.44
C VAL A 279 2.78 -4.25 11.10
N ALA A 280 3.77 -4.20 12.00
CA ALA A 280 4.21 -5.39 12.72
C ALA A 280 3.14 -6.00 13.66
N LYS A 281 2.10 -5.22 14.02
CA LYS A 281 1.06 -5.62 14.98
C LYS A 281 -0.32 -5.83 14.35
N ASP A 282 -0.58 -5.29 13.17
CA ASP A 282 -1.89 -5.31 12.51
C ASP A 282 -1.81 -6.09 11.19
N GLU A 283 -2.22 -7.36 11.23
CA GLU A 283 -2.15 -8.28 10.08
C GLU A 283 -2.97 -7.83 8.86
N ARG A 284 -3.88 -6.87 9.04
CA ARG A 284 -4.67 -6.30 7.94
C ARG A 284 -3.83 -5.38 7.06
N LEU A 285 -2.73 -4.84 7.58
CA LEU A 285 -1.81 -4.02 6.81
C LEU A 285 -0.82 -4.92 6.07
N ALA A 286 -0.70 -4.74 4.76
CA ALA A 286 0.15 -5.57 3.92
C ALA A 286 0.99 -4.73 2.94
N TRP A 287 2.28 -5.02 2.90
CA TRP A 287 3.19 -4.49 1.87
C TRP A 287 3.11 -5.35 0.62
N LEU A 288 2.81 -4.74 -0.53
CA LEU A 288 2.88 -5.37 -1.84
C LEU A 288 4.02 -4.74 -2.65
N THR A 289 4.86 -5.57 -3.27
CA THR A 289 5.93 -5.08 -4.16
C THR A 289 5.35 -4.55 -5.47
N LEU A 290 6.09 -3.71 -6.17
CA LEU A 290 5.67 -3.27 -7.52
C LEU A 290 5.52 -4.44 -8.50
N THR A 291 6.32 -5.51 -8.34
CA THR A 291 6.19 -6.74 -9.11
C THR A 291 4.88 -7.49 -8.79
N ASP A 292 4.44 -7.49 -7.53
CA ASP A 292 3.14 -8.05 -7.15
C ASP A 292 1.99 -7.27 -7.81
N LEU A 293 2.10 -5.93 -7.87
CA LEU A 293 1.11 -5.09 -8.56
C LEU A 293 1.08 -5.34 -10.07
N GLU A 294 2.23 -5.59 -10.70
CA GLU A 294 2.31 -5.98 -12.11
C GLU A 294 1.63 -7.34 -12.36
N ARG A 295 1.88 -8.32 -11.49
CA ARG A 295 1.25 -9.65 -11.58
C ARG A 295 -0.23 -9.60 -11.21
N GLY A 296 -0.66 -8.63 -10.39
CA GLY A 296 -2.02 -8.48 -9.89
C GLY A 296 -2.35 -9.40 -8.70
N GLU A 297 -1.33 -10.04 -8.13
CA GLU A 297 -1.41 -10.85 -6.92
C GLU A 297 0.00 -11.02 -6.31
N SER A 298 0.09 -11.16 -5.00
CA SER A 298 1.34 -11.51 -4.32
C SER A 298 1.59 -13.02 -4.31
N SER A 299 2.82 -13.43 -3.96
CA SER A 299 3.19 -14.86 -3.87
C SER A 299 2.45 -15.60 -2.75
N ASP A 300 1.98 -14.89 -1.73
CA ASP A 300 1.14 -15.40 -0.65
C ASP A 300 -0.38 -15.22 -0.92
N GLY A 301 -0.76 -14.84 -2.15
CA GLY A 301 -2.16 -14.84 -2.61
C GLY A 301 -2.97 -13.59 -2.25
N LYS A 302 -2.34 -12.50 -1.82
CA LYS A 302 -3.01 -11.22 -1.60
C LYS A 302 -3.26 -10.52 -2.94
N ILE A 303 -4.51 -10.12 -3.17
CA ILE A 303 -4.94 -9.51 -4.44
C ILE A 303 -5.27 -8.03 -4.19
N PRO A 304 -4.60 -7.07 -4.87
CA PRO A 304 -4.86 -5.65 -4.71
C PRO A 304 -6.16 -5.23 -5.40
N TYR A 305 -7.04 -4.55 -4.67
CA TYR A 305 -8.28 -3.96 -5.17
C TYR A 305 -8.03 -2.54 -5.72
N ILE A 306 -7.39 -2.47 -6.88
CA ILE A 306 -6.99 -1.22 -7.54
C ILE A 306 -7.43 -1.15 -9.01
N LYS A 307 -8.49 -1.88 -9.38
CA LYS A 307 -8.99 -1.92 -10.76
C LYS A 307 -9.27 -0.52 -11.34
N ALA A 308 -9.87 0.37 -10.56
CA ALA A 308 -10.11 1.76 -11.00
C ALA A 308 -8.81 2.50 -11.35
N LEU A 309 -7.75 2.31 -10.56
CA LEU A 309 -6.43 2.88 -10.85
C LEU A 309 -5.80 2.23 -12.08
N TYR A 310 -5.90 0.91 -12.21
CA TYR A 310 -5.41 0.17 -13.38
C TYR A 310 -6.11 0.61 -14.69
N ASP A 311 -7.42 0.79 -14.66
CA ASP A 311 -8.22 1.22 -15.81
C ASP A 311 -7.90 2.67 -16.23
N ASP A 312 -7.47 3.52 -15.29
CA ASP A 312 -6.99 4.88 -15.59
C ASP A 312 -5.71 4.86 -16.44
N PHE A 313 -4.92 3.79 -16.34
CA PHE A 313 -3.81 3.48 -17.25
C PHE A 313 -4.22 2.61 -18.45
N ALA A 314 -5.52 2.65 -18.83
CA ALA A 314 -6.09 1.91 -19.95
C ALA A 314 -5.82 0.40 -19.89
N GLY A 315 -5.74 -0.17 -18.67
CA GLY A 315 -5.42 -1.58 -18.50
C GLY A 315 -3.93 -1.92 -18.76
N ASN A 316 -3.01 -0.96 -18.69
CA ASN A 316 -1.58 -1.23 -18.81
C ASN A 316 -0.88 -1.28 -17.43
N ARG A 317 -0.55 -2.49 -16.97
CA ARG A 317 0.06 -2.71 -15.64
C ARG A 317 1.49 -2.20 -15.58
N ALA A 318 2.25 -2.41 -16.65
CA ALA A 318 3.62 -1.92 -16.75
C ALA A 318 3.67 -0.38 -16.67
N ALA A 319 2.71 0.31 -17.30
CA ALA A 319 2.61 1.77 -17.22
C ALA A 319 2.27 2.26 -15.80
N LEU A 320 1.35 1.58 -15.10
CA LEU A 320 1.06 1.86 -13.69
C LEU A 320 2.31 1.67 -12.83
N VAL A 321 3.00 0.55 -12.99
CA VAL A 321 4.22 0.23 -12.22
C VAL A 321 5.34 1.23 -12.51
N ALA A 322 5.54 1.64 -13.76
CA ALA A 322 6.50 2.69 -14.10
C ALA A 322 6.16 4.00 -13.37
N SER A 323 4.88 4.41 -13.38
CA SER A 323 4.45 5.63 -12.69
C SER A 323 4.60 5.55 -11.16
N LEU A 324 4.34 4.37 -10.55
CA LEU A 324 4.60 4.14 -9.12
C LEU A 324 6.10 4.07 -8.80
N THR A 325 6.92 3.63 -9.75
CA THR A 325 8.39 3.61 -9.61
C THR A 325 8.94 5.02 -9.52
N GLU A 326 8.42 5.96 -10.32
CA GLU A 326 8.81 7.36 -10.34
C GLU A 326 8.43 8.14 -9.07
N LEU A 327 7.41 7.70 -8.33
CA LEU A 327 7.09 8.30 -7.03
C LEU A 327 8.25 8.12 -6.05
N PRO A 328 8.65 9.16 -5.29
CA PRO A 328 9.66 8.98 -4.28
C PRO A 328 9.12 8.11 -3.13
N GLU A 329 10.03 7.54 -2.36
CA GLU A 329 9.68 6.86 -1.12
C GLU A 329 8.96 7.84 -0.18
N SER A 330 7.93 7.37 0.50
CA SER A 330 7.15 8.14 1.48
C SER A 330 7.99 8.55 2.68
N PHE A 331 9.11 7.88 2.94
CA PHE A 331 10.10 8.32 3.92
C PHE A 331 11.50 8.18 3.33
N ALA A 332 12.32 9.22 3.49
CA ALA A 332 13.74 9.17 3.17
C ALA A 332 14.54 9.63 4.39
N SER A 333 15.36 8.74 4.93
CA SER A 333 16.28 9.11 6.01
C SER A 333 17.41 9.97 5.46
N VAL A 334 17.43 11.25 5.82
CA VAL A 334 18.53 12.17 5.52
C VAL A 334 19.52 12.14 6.67
N TYR A 335 20.80 11.87 6.38
CA TYR A 335 21.89 11.99 7.36
C TYR A 335 22.46 13.41 7.32
N LEU A 336 22.79 13.99 8.48
CA LEU A 336 23.34 15.34 8.56
C LEU A 336 24.76 15.44 7.95
N SER A 337 25.51 14.34 7.93
CA SER A 337 26.78 14.23 7.22
C SER A 337 26.68 13.23 6.06
N ASP A 338 26.65 13.76 4.85
CA ASP A 338 26.60 13.01 3.58
C ASP A 338 27.81 13.37 2.68
N LYS A 339 29.01 13.39 3.28
CA LYS A 339 30.24 13.72 2.56
C LYS A 339 30.68 12.55 1.68
N ASP A 340 30.82 12.78 0.37
CA ASP A 340 31.35 11.79 -0.56
C ASP A 340 32.84 11.49 -0.29
N LYS A 341 33.25 10.23 -0.49
CA LYS A 341 34.61 9.71 -0.23
C LYS A 341 35.14 9.99 1.18
N PHE A 342 34.24 10.19 2.13
CA PHE A 342 34.57 10.35 3.54
C PHE A 342 34.63 8.98 4.22
N GLY A 343 35.45 8.87 5.26
CA GLY A 343 35.56 7.67 6.07
C GLY A 343 35.73 8.03 7.54
N ILE A 344 35.07 7.28 8.41
CA ILE A 344 35.21 7.35 9.86
C ILE A 344 35.67 5.98 10.32
N SER A 345 36.84 5.89 10.95
CA SER A 345 37.37 4.64 11.51
C SER A 345 37.29 4.68 13.03
N LEU A 346 36.52 3.75 13.59
CA LEU A 346 36.25 3.64 15.02
C LEU A 346 37.20 2.63 15.67
N PRO A 347 37.95 3.02 16.71
CA PRO A 347 38.79 2.10 17.46
C PRO A 347 37.94 1.23 18.40
N ILE A 348 38.47 0.08 18.81
CA ILE A 348 37.92 -0.72 19.92
C ILE A 348 38.63 -0.46 21.25
N ASP A 349 39.83 0.12 21.18
CA ASP A 349 40.64 0.49 22.35
C ASP A 349 40.43 1.98 22.65
N PRO A 350 39.98 2.36 23.86
CA PRO A 350 39.80 3.76 24.24
C PRO A 350 41.11 4.58 24.25
N GLY A 351 42.27 3.93 24.24
CA GLY A 351 43.56 4.61 24.09
C GLY A 351 43.89 5.04 22.66
N LYS A 352 43.11 4.60 21.65
CA LYS A 352 43.30 4.96 20.24
C LYS A 352 42.32 6.05 19.81
N PRO A 353 42.73 6.99 18.95
CA PRO A 353 41.85 8.05 18.49
C PRO A 353 40.86 7.55 17.43
N VAL A 354 39.70 8.21 17.34
CA VAL A 354 38.81 8.11 16.19
C VAL A 354 39.43 8.85 15.02
N PHE A 355 39.44 8.24 13.84
CA PHE A 355 39.91 8.91 12.61
C PHE A 355 38.73 9.28 11.73
N ALA A 356 38.75 10.49 11.18
CA ALA A 356 37.80 10.86 10.13
C ALA A 356 38.44 11.75 9.07
N GLY A 357 37.88 11.73 7.86
CA GLY A 357 38.33 12.56 6.76
C GLY A 357 38.08 11.92 5.40
N VAL A 358 38.68 12.50 4.37
CA VAL A 358 38.71 11.88 3.04
C VAL A 358 39.50 10.58 3.11
N LEU A 359 38.97 9.51 2.51
CA LEU A 359 39.60 8.19 2.51
C LEU A 359 41.07 8.25 2.08
N GLY A 360 41.96 7.82 2.98
CA GLY A 360 43.42 7.82 2.79
C GLY A 360 44.15 9.08 3.30
N LYS A 361 43.41 10.08 3.77
CA LYS A 361 43.91 11.31 4.40
C LYS A 361 43.18 11.61 5.71
N GLU A 362 42.66 10.59 6.36
CA GLU A 362 41.96 10.72 7.63
C GLU A 362 42.90 11.28 8.70
N LYS A 363 42.35 12.09 9.61
CA LYS A 363 43.08 12.64 10.75
C LYS A 363 42.42 12.17 12.03
N ALA A 364 43.23 12.04 13.08
CA ALA A 364 42.72 11.82 14.42
C ALA A 364 41.81 12.99 14.80
N LEU A 365 40.61 12.68 15.26
CA LEU A 365 39.69 13.65 15.82
C LEU A 365 40.15 13.99 17.24
N ASP A 366 40.05 15.27 17.59
CA ASP A 366 40.32 15.76 18.94
C ASP A 366 39.11 15.46 19.84
N LEU A 367 38.92 14.17 20.14
CA LEU A 367 37.82 13.65 20.96
C LEU A 367 38.39 12.83 22.11
N ALA A 368 38.27 13.35 23.33
CA ALA A 368 38.65 12.65 24.56
C ALA A 368 37.51 11.72 25.01
N LEU A 369 37.34 10.60 24.30
CA LEU A 369 36.32 9.60 24.63
C LEU A 369 36.79 8.70 25.77
N ASN A 370 35.97 8.56 26.82
CA ASN A 370 36.18 7.50 27.80
C ASN A 370 35.73 6.13 27.25
N ALA A 371 36.06 5.05 27.95
CA ALA A 371 35.72 3.69 27.54
C ALA A 371 34.20 3.48 27.31
N ARG A 372 33.36 4.08 28.16
CA ARG A 372 31.90 3.97 28.07
C ARG A 372 31.35 4.73 26.86
N GLN A 373 31.83 5.95 26.61
CA GLN A 373 31.44 6.76 25.46
C GLN A 373 31.86 6.10 24.14
N LEU A 374 33.07 5.53 24.08
CA LEU A 374 33.51 4.75 22.91
C LEU A 374 32.61 3.53 22.69
N ALA A 375 32.28 2.78 23.75
CA ALA A 375 31.38 1.65 23.63
C ALA A 375 30.00 2.06 23.09
N LEU A 376 29.45 3.19 23.53
CA LEU A 376 28.19 3.72 23.00
C LEU A 376 28.28 4.08 21.52
N ILE A 377 29.35 4.76 21.10
CA ILE A 377 29.61 5.07 19.68
C ILE A 377 29.69 3.79 18.86
N LEU A 378 30.42 2.77 19.34
CA LEU A 378 30.53 1.47 18.66
C LEU A 378 29.16 0.80 18.51
N GLY A 379 28.28 0.89 19.51
CA GLY A 379 26.93 0.35 19.45
C GLY A 379 26.05 1.10 18.45
N LEU A 380 26.05 2.44 18.49
CA LEU A 380 25.30 3.26 17.53
C LEU A 380 25.79 3.02 16.09
N ALA A 381 27.11 2.92 15.90
CA ALA A 381 27.72 2.63 14.61
C ALA A 381 27.38 1.22 14.13
N ALA A 382 27.37 0.23 15.02
CA ALA A 382 27.01 -1.14 14.69
C ALA A 382 25.57 -1.22 14.20
N HIS A 383 24.65 -0.58 14.92
CA HIS A 383 23.24 -0.50 14.52
C HIS A 383 23.05 0.26 13.21
N LEU A 384 23.71 1.41 13.03
CA LEU A 384 23.69 2.18 11.78
C LEU A 384 24.14 1.33 10.57
N ARG A 385 25.10 0.43 10.79
CA ARG A 385 25.62 -0.50 9.78
C ARG A 385 24.76 -1.74 9.55
N GLY A 386 23.66 -1.89 10.30
CA GLY A 386 22.77 -3.04 10.23
C GLY A 386 23.41 -4.31 10.79
N PHE A 387 24.24 -4.19 11.84
CA PHE A 387 24.80 -5.34 12.52
C PHE A 387 23.81 -5.94 13.50
N ASP A 388 23.80 -7.27 13.57
CA ASP A 388 22.96 -8.02 14.50
C ASP A 388 23.52 -7.97 15.92
N PHE A 389 22.61 -7.87 16.90
CA PHE A 389 22.91 -7.90 18.32
C PHE A 389 22.38 -9.20 18.91
N GLU A 390 23.14 -9.80 19.85
CA GLU A 390 22.69 -10.98 20.59
C GLU A 390 21.50 -10.64 21.48
N SER A 391 21.63 -9.51 22.18
CA SER A 391 20.57 -8.91 22.97
C SER A 391 20.81 -7.41 23.12
N VAL A 392 19.73 -6.66 23.27
CA VAL A 392 19.75 -5.26 23.69
C VAL A 392 18.88 -5.13 24.95
N PRO A 393 19.20 -4.22 25.88
CA PRO A 393 18.36 -3.94 27.03
C PRO A 393 16.91 -3.67 26.63
N GLU A 394 15.94 -4.16 27.40
CA GLU A 394 14.50 -3.99 27.12
C GLU A 394 14.06 -2.52 27.03
N THR A 395 14.84 -1.60 27.63
CA THR A 395 14.62 -0.16 27.53
C THR A 395 15.03 0.44 26.18
N ILE A 396 15.58 -0.36 25.26
CA ILE A 396 16.07 0.08 23.96
C ILE A 396 15.25 -0.57 22.86
N VAL A 397 14.83 0.23 21.88
CA VAL A 397 14.24 -0.25 20.64
C VAL A 397 15.09 0.22 19.47
N LEU A 398 15.55 -0.75 18.67
CA LEU A 398 16.34 -0.50 17.47
C LEU A 398 15.41 -0.26 16.27
N HIS A 399 15.53 0.89 15.65
CA HIS A 399 14.74 1.30 14.48
C HIS A 399 15.59 1.37 13.21
N PRO A 400 14.99 1.27 12.01
CA PRO A 400 15.71 1.42 10.75
C PRO A 400 16.52 2.74 10.65
N HIS A 401 17.51 2.74 9.76
CA HIS A 401 18.39 3.90 9.50
C HIS A 401 19.21 4.37 10.72
N GLY A 402 19.56 3.44 11.61
CA GLY A 402 20.45 3.68 12.74
C GLY A 402 19.81 4.38 13.94
N TRP A 403 18.49 4.59 13.93
CA TRP A 403 17.77 5.19 15.05
C TRP A 403 17.68 4.21 16.22
N VAL A 404 18.02 4.71 17.40
CA VAL A 404 17.92 3.99 18.67
C VAL A 404 16.97 4.77 19.56
N GLU A 405 15.86 4.14 19.94
CA GLU A 405 14.90 4.69 20.89
C GLU A 405 15.23 4.20 22.28
N VAL A 406 15.27 5.13 23.24
CA VAL A 406 15.60 4.83 24.64
C VAL A 406 14.42 5.21 25.53
N GLY A 407 13.94 4.26 26.33
CA GLY A 407 12.81 4.45 27.24
C GLY A 407 13.07 5.49 28.33
N ASP A 408 12.01 6.14 28.79
CA ASP A 408 12.10 7.33 29.66
C ASP A 408 12.81 7.10 30.99
N LEU A 409 12.80 5.86 31.51
CA LEU A 409 13.43 5.47 32.78
C LEU A 409 14.87 4.97 32.62
N SER A 410 15.41 4.91 31.40
CA SER A 410 16.74 4.37 31.15
C SER A 410 17.83 5.40 31.45
N PRO A 411 18.85 5.07 32.27
CA PRO A 411 19.99 5.96 32.51
C PRO A 411 20.78 6.26 31.23
N LEU A 412 20.67 5.38 30.24
CA LEU A 412 21.29 5.52 28.92
C LEU A 412 20.89 6.81 28.20
N ARG A 413 19.68 7.33 28.46
CA ARG A 413 19.19 8.57 27.85
C ARG A 413 20.10 9.75 28.19
N GLN A 414 20.50 9.87 29.46
CA GLN A 414 21.40 10.91 29.90
C GLN A 414 22.80 10.74 29.29
N GLU A 415 23.32 9.51 29.27
CA GLU A 415 24.62 9.19 28.67
C GLU A 415 24.68 9.58 27.18
N LEU A 416 23.61 9.32 26.43
CA LEU A 416 23.52 9.67 25.00
C LEU A 416 23.36 11.18 24.77
N THR A 417 22.67 11.90 25.66
CA THR A 417 22.57 13.37 25.60
C THR A 417 23.92 14.03 25.92
N GLU A 418 24.66 13.52 26.90
CA GLU A 418 26.03 13.95 27.20
C GLU A 418 26.96 13.66 26.02
N LEU A 419 26.86 12.47 25.42
CA LEU A 419 27.61 12.09 24.23
C LEU A 419 27.30 13.00 23.04
N LEU A 420 26.02 13.31 22.79
CA LEU A 420 25.61 14.25 21.75
C LEU A 420 26.27 15.63 21.93
N THR A 421 26.37 16.10 23.17
CA THR A 421 26.99 17.39 23.50
C THR A 421 28.51 17.34 23.27
N LEU A 422 29.16 16.23 23.66
CA LEU A 422 30.59 16.01 23.42
C LEU A 422 30.95 15.96 21.93
N LEU A 423 30.07 15.37 21.10
CA LEU A 423 30.27 15.24 19.66
C LEU A 423 29.86 16.48 18.87
N ALA A 424 29.27 17.50 19.51
CA ALA A 424 28.82 18.71 18.85
C ALA A 424 29.98 19.43 18.15
N GLY A 425 29.79 19.74 16.86
CA GLY A 425 30.83 20.38 16.03
C GLY A 425 31.95 19.44 15.57
N SER A 426 31.93 18.16 15.94
CA SER A 426 32.86 17.15 15.43
C SER A 426 32.40 16.56 14.08
N GLU A 427 33.31 15.84 13.42
CA GLU A 427 33.00 15.08 12.20
C GLU A 427 32.16 13.81 12.47
N LEU A 428 32.12 13.34 13.72
CA LEU A 428 31.29 12.21 14.15
C LEU A 428 29.91 12.73 14.53
N VAL A 429 29.12 13.11 13.52
CA VAL A 429 27.84 13.79 13.73
C VAL A 429 26.82 12.86 14.37
N MET A 430 26.24 13.29 15.49
CA MET A 430 25.15 12.61 16.20
C MET A 430 23.91 13.49 16.16
N GLU A 431 22.73 12.88 16.11
CA GLU A 431 21.44 13.55 16.07
C GLU A 431 20.50 12.98 17.13
N SER A 432 19.68 13.87 17.72
CA SER A 432 18.63 13.52 18.67
C SER A 432 17.26 14.07 18.23
N ARG A 433 16.20 13.34 18.56
CA ARG A 433 14.80 13.78 18.45
C ARG A 433 14.06 13.52 19.75
N ARG A 434 13.43 14.57 20.29
CA ARG A 434 12.66 14.60 21.55
C ARG A 434 13.41 14.00 22.75
N ASP A 435 14.75 14.09 22.72
CA ASP A 435 15.66 13.46 23.68
C ASP A 435 15.45 11.95 23.89
N ARG A 436 14.80 11.27 22.95
CA ARG A 436 14.38 9.86 23.08
C ARG A 436 14.96 8.99 21.97
N LEU A 437 15.06 9.56 20.77
CA LEU A 437 15.64 8.91 19.60
C LEU A 437 17.03 9.48 19.35
N PHE A 438 18.01 8.61 19.19
CA PHE A 438 19.40 8.97 18.96
C PHE A 438 19.96 8.17 17.79
N ARG A 439 20.87 8.76 17.01
CA ARG A 439 21.68 8.04 16.03
C ARG A 439 22.98 8.77 15.72
N LEU A 440 23.94 8.05 15.16
CA LEU A 440 24.99 8.67 14.36
C LEU A 440 24.38 9.09 13.01
N SER A 441 24.36 10.39 12.74
CA SER A 441 23.77 10.99 11.54
C SER A 441 24.81 11.12 10.42
N ILE A 442 25.37 9.96 10.07
CA ILE A 442 26.44 9.77 9.07
C ILE A 442 26.04 8.61 8.16
N ARG A 443 26.51 8.59 6.91
CA ARG A 443 26.19 7.48 6.00
C ARG A 443 26.78 6.15 6.53
N PRO A 444 26.01 5.05 6.54
CA PRO A 444 26.50 3.76 7.03
C PRO A 444 27.77 3.27 6.30
N ASP A 445 27.83 3.41 4.98
CA ASP A 445 28.92 2.92 4.14
C ASP A 445 30.27 3.62 4.37
N THR A 446 30.28 4.72 5.12
CA THR A 446 31.50 5.47 5.47
C THR A 446 32.06 5.14 6.85
N VAL A 447 31.36 4.31 7.64
CA VAL A 447 31.77 3.94 9.01
C VAL A 447 32.50 2.61 9.04
N PHE A 448 33.74 2.60 9.51
CA PHE A 448 34.60 1.43 9.57
C PHE A 448 35.01 1.12 11.00
N PHE A 449 35.25 -0.15 11.28
CA PHE A 449 35.69 -0.63 12.59
C PHE A 449 37.16 -1.02 12.57
N ALA A 450 37.75 -1.06 13.75
CA ALA A 450 39.14 -1.41 13.97
C ALA A 450 39.49 -2.77 13.36
N ASP A 451 40.67 -2.86 12.72
CA ASP A 451 41.10 -4.04 11.98
C ASP A 451 41.25 -5.28 12.86
N GLU A 452 41.52 -5.07 14.15
CA GLU A 452 41.68 -6.10 15.16
C GLU A 452 40.40 -6.93 15.39
N LEU A 453 39.23 -6.42 14.97
CA LEU A 453 37.98 -7.18 15.00
C LEU A 453 37.87 -8.21 13.88
N PHE A 454 38.74 -8.16 12.87
CA PHE A 454 38.57 -8.96 11.66
C PHE A 454 39.66 -10.03 11.53
N GLY A 455 39.26 -11.19 11.03
CA GLY A 455 40.16 -12.29 10.64
C GLY A 455 39.93 -12.68 9.18
N PHE A 456 41.00 -13.07 8.49
CA PHE A 456 40.94 -13.62 7.15
C PHE A 456 41.49 -15.05 7.15
N SER A 457 40.76 -16.01 6.62
CA SER A 457 41.20 -17.40 6.57
C SER A 457 40.89 -18.09 5.25
N VAL A 458 41.80 -19.00 4.86
CA VAL A 458 41.64 -19.89 3.70
C VAL A 458 42.07 -21.28 4.12
N LYS A 459 41.32 -22.31 3.73
CA LYS A 459 41.70 -23.69 4.07
C LYS A 459 43.00 -24.08 3.39
N ARG A 460 43.91 -24.70 4.12
CA ARG A 460 45.22 -25.13 3.60
C ARG A 460 45.06 -26.14 2.45
N THR A 461 44.08 -27.03 2.55
CA THR A 461 43.77 -28.01 1.50
C THR A 461 43.38 -27.34 0.18
N ASP A 462 42.65 -26.22 0.26
CA ASP A 462 42.15 -25.52 -0.92
C ASP A 462 43.27 -24.70 -1.57
N LEU A 463 44.13 -24.08 -0.76
CA LEU A 463 45.36 -23.40 -1.21
C LEU A 463 46.38 -24.34 -1.88
N GLN A 464 46.34 -25.63 -1.58
CA GLN A 464 47.21 -26.65 -2.19
C GLN A 464 46.49 -27.43 -3.30
N GLY A 465 45.21 -27.16 -3.51
CA GLY A 465 44.38 -27.84 -4.50
C GLY A 465 44.61 -27.35 -5.93
N VAL A 466 43.89 -27.96 -6.86
CA VAL A 466 43.89 -27.61 -8.29
C VAL A 466 42.66 -26.79 -8.70
N GLN A 467 41.75 -26.51 -7.77
CA GLN A 467 40.54 -25.74 -8.07
C GLN A 467 40.90 -24.29 -8.35
N ASN A 468 40.42 -23.76 -9.48
CA ASN A 468 40.71 -22.38 -9.89
C ASN A 468 40.08 -21.34 -8.95
N LYS A 469 38.93 -21.64 -8.35
CA LYS A 469 38.27 -20.79 -7.35
C LYS A 469 38.17 -21.54 -6.03
N ILE A 470 38.61 -20.88 -4.95
CA ILE A 470 38.63 -21.44 -3.60
C ILE A 470 37.89 -20.52 -2.63
N PRO A 471 37.26 -21.08 -1.59
CA PRO A 471 36.58 -20.29 -0.58
C PRO A 471 37.61 -19.62 0.35
N ALA A 472 37.47 -18.31 0.51
CA ALA A 472 38.12 -17.50 1.52
C ALA A 472 37.07 -16.94 2.47
N THR A 473 37.41 -16.87 3.75
CA THR A 473 36.49 -16.48 4.80
C THR A 473 36.98 -15.18 5.44
N ILE A 474 36.08 -14.23 5.62
CA ILE A 474 36.34 -13.05 6.44
C ILE A 474 35.35 -13.05 7.58
N THR A 475 35.88 -13.03 8.80
CA THR A 475 35.07 -13.02 10.02
C THR A 475 35.29 -11.71 10.75
N ARG A 476 34.21 -10.98 11.00
CA ARG A 476 34.16 -9.95 12.03
C ARG A 476 33.79 -10.64 13.35
N ARG A 477 34.66 -10.53 14.35
CA ARG A 477 34.44 -11.10 15.68
C ARG A 477 33.32 -10.35 16.41
N ALA A 478 32.64 -11.05 17.30
CA ALA A 478 31.72 -10.43 18.24
C ALA A 478 32.46 -9.44 19.14
N PHE A 479 31.79 -8.38 19.57
CA PHE A 479 32.36 -7.39 20.48
C PHE A 479 31.29 -6.75 21.35
N ASP A 480 31.70 -6.39 22.56
CA ASP A 480 30.86 -5.63 23.49
C ASP A 480 30.69 -4.18 22.99
N SER A 481 29.46 -3.69 23.05
CA SER A 481 29.15 -2.29 22.80
C SER A 481 28.34 -1.71 23.96
N GLY A 482 28.16 -0.39 23.95
CA GLY A 482 27.36 0.30 24.95
C GLY A 482 25.87 0.01 24.86
N LEU A 483 25.39 -0.55 23.74
CA LEU A 483 23.99 -0.93 23.52
C LEU A 483 23.71 -2.44 23.75
N GLY A 484 24.74 -3.28 23.75
CA GLY A 484 24.62 -4.73 23.80
C GLY A 484 25.79 -5.44 23.12
N VAL A 485 25.76 -6.77 23.08
CA VAL A 485 26.79 -7.58 22.41
C VAL A 485 26.46 -7.67 20.92
N VAL A 486 27.39 -7.21 20.09
CA VAL A 486 27.27 -7.34 18.62
C VAL A 486 27.76 -8.71 18.22
N LEU A 487 26.96 -9.46 17.46
CA LEU A 487 27.27 -10.83 17.06
C LEU A 487 28.45 -10.88 16.07
N ASP A 488 29.12 -12.03 16.00
CA ASP A 488 30.08 -12.26 14.94
C ASP A 488 29.37 -12.35 13.57
N LYS A 489 30.11 -12.06 12.50
CA LYS A 489 29.61 -12.21 11.14
C LYS A 489 30.69 -12.77 10.26
N THR A 490 30.38 -13.88 9.60
CA THR A 490 31.29 -14.55 8.69
C THR A 490 30.72 -14.53 7.28
N GLU A 491 31.52 -14.02 6.34
CA GLU A 491 31.21 -14.04 4.92
C GLU A 491 32.23 -14.89 4.17
N VAL A 492 31.74 -15.67 3.20
CA VAL A 492 32.56 -16.54 2.35
C VAL A 492 32.59 -15.98 0.95
N PHE A 493 33.81 -15.87 0.41
CA PHE A 493 34.14 -15.30 -0.89
C PHE A 493 34.84 -16.35 -1.75
N ASN A 494 34.52 -16.38 -3.04
CA ASN A 494 35.18 -17.29 -3.98
C ASN A 494 36.32 -16.57 -4.70
N LEU A 495 37.53 -16.71 -4.18
CA LEU A 495 38.74 -16.10 -4.75
C LEU A 495 39.38 -17.03 -5.77
N THR A 496 40.06 -16.48 -6.77
CA THR A 496 40.91 -17.33 -7.61
C THR A 496 42.10 -17.84 -6.79
N LEU A 497 42.59 -19.05 -7.08
CA LEU A 497 43.75 -19.64 -6.41
C LEU A 497 44.97 -18.70 -6.47
N ASP A 498 45.21 -18.09 -7.64
CA ASP A 498 46.23 -17.05 -7.84
C ASP A 498 46.03 -15.83 -6.93
N SER A 499 44.79 -15.33 -6.80
CA SER A 499 44.50 -14.20 -5.91
C SER A 499 44.73 -14.56 -4.45
N ALA A 500 44.34 -15.76 -4.01
CA ALA A 500 44.58 -16.21 -2.65
C ALA A 500 46.08 -16.34 -2.34
N HIS A 501 46.88 -16.89 -3.26
CA HIS A 501 48.34 -16.94 -3.10
C HIS A 501 48.98 -15.55 -3.05
N LYS A 502 48.50 -14.61 -3.88
CA LYS A 502 48.95 -13.21 -3.87
C LYS A 502 48.62 -12.47 -2.57
N LEU A 503 47.43 -12.69 -2.03
CA LEU A 503 47.07 -12.14 -0.71
C LEU A 503 47.93 -12.77 0.39
N LYS A 504 48.20 -14.07 0.30
CA LYS A 504 49.09 -14.77 1.23
C LYS A 504 50.51 -14.22 1.18
N SER A 505 51.09 -14.05 -0.01
CA SER A 505 52.45 -13.50 -0.15
C SER A 505 52.54 -12.06 0.40
N LEU A 506 51.51 -11.25 0.17
CA LEU A 506 51.40 -9.90 0.73
C LEU A 506 51.27 -9.90 2.26
N SER A 507 50.65 -10.93 2.85
CA SER A 507 50.55 -11.10 4.30
C SER A 507 51.86 -11.56 4.96
N GLU A 508 52.66 -12.36 4.25
CA GLU A 508 53.96 -12.85 4.72
C GLU A 508 55.05 -11.79 4.55
N ARG A 509 54.96 -10.97 3.49
CA ARG A 509 55.92 -9.91 3.21
C ARG A 509 55.24 -8.69 2.58
N PRO A 510 55.32 -7.51 3.23
CA PRO A 510 54.84 -6.29 2.61
C PRO A 510 55.75 -5.85 1.45
N PHE A 511 55.18 -5.17 0.46
CA PHE A 511 55.91 -4.67 -0.72
C PHE A 511 56.14 -3.17 -0.62
N SER A 512 57.21 -2.67 -1.25
CA SER A 512 57.34 -1.23 -1.49
C SER A 512 56.17 -0.72 -2.32
N ALA A 513 55.74 0.52 -2.08
CA ALA A 513 54.73 1.21 -2.87
C ALA A 513 55.03 1.19 -4.37
N ASP A 514 56.30 1.20 -4.77
CA ASP A 514 56.72 1.25 -6.17
C ASP A 514 56.96 -0.15 -6.78
N ASN A 515 56.64 -1.22 -6.03
CA ASN A 515 56.78 -2.58 -6.52
C ASN A 515 55.60 -2.97 -7.44
N ASP A 516 55.92 -3.30 -8.69
CA ASP A 516 54.92 -3.66 -9.71
C ASP A 516 54.00 -4.81 -9.29
N ASP A 517 54.51 -5.81 -8.58
CA ASP A 517 53.70 -6.95 -8.14
C ASP A 517 52.74 -6.53 -7.01
N GLY A 518 53.22 -5.78 -6.01
CA GLY A 518 52.38 -5.21 -4.96
C GLY A 518 51.25 -4.34 -5.49
N VAL A 519 51.54 -3.49 -6.48
CA VAL A 519 50.53 -2.64 -7.15
C VAL A 519 49.50 -3.49 -7.91
N LYS A 520 49.94 -4.53 -8.64
CA LYS A 520 49.01 -5.45 -9.35
C LYS A 520 48.09 -6.20 -8.39
N ILE A 521 48.60 -6.62 -7.23
CA ILE A 521 47.80 -7.30 -6.20
C ILE A 521 46.73 -6.34 -5.67
N GLU A 522 47.12 -5.11 -5.31
CA GLU A 522 46.20 -4.07 -4.83
C GLU A 522 45.10 -3.75 -5.87
N ASP A 523 45.48 -3.57 -7.14
CA ASP A 523 44.55 -3.28 -8.23
C ASP A 523 43.54 -4.43 -8.47
N THR A 524 44.01 -5.67 -8.41
CA THR A 524 43.15 -6.86 -8.56
C THR A 524 42.13 -6.92 -7.42
N TYR A 525 42.58 -6.68 -6.18
CA TYR A 525 41.71 -6.62 -5.01
C TYR A 525 40.66 -5.49 -5.12
N LYS A 526 41.06 -4.28 -5.51
CA LYS A 526 40.16 -3.11 -5.66
C LYS A 526 39.11 -3.30 -6.76
N LYS A 527 39.40 -4.11 -7.78
CA LYS A 527 38.46 -4.43 -8.88
C LYS A 527 37.56 -5.61 -8.57
N GLY A 528 38.01 -6.54 -7.70
CA GLY A 528 37.28 -7.73 -7.29
C GLY A 528 36.69 -7.61 -5.89
N LEU A 529 37.27 -8.37 -4.94
CA LEU A 529 36.76 -8.58 -3.58
C LEU A 529 36.31 -7.29 -2.86
N HIS A 530 37.04 -6.19 -3.00
CA HIS A 530 36.69 -4.93 -2.33
C HIS A 530 35.33 -4.34 -2.74
N LYS A 531 34.87 -4.64 -3.96
CA LYS A 531 33.59 -4.16 -4.51
C LYS A 531 32.43 -5.10 -4.22
N GLU A 532 32.68 -6.27 -3.64
CA GLU A 532 31.60 -7.18 -3.30
C GLU A 532 30.75 -6.62 -2.15
N ALA A 533 29.43 -6.58 -2.33
CA ALA A 533 28.51 -6.03 -1.34
C ALA A 533 28.67 -6.70 0.03
N LYS A 534 28.87 -8.03 0.05
CA LYS A 534 29.14 -8.80 1.28
C LYS A 534 30.38 -8.30 2.03
N PHE A 535 31.46 -8.00 1.30
CA PHE A 535 32.68 -7.41 1.88
C PHE A 535 32.37 -6.06 2.50
N GLN A 536 31.71 -5.19 1.73
CA GLN A 536 31.37 -3.84 2.18
C GLN A 536 30.49 -3.87 3.43
N THR A 537 29.57 -4.83 3.55
CA THR A 537 28.69 -4.91 4.73
C THR A 537 29.44 -5.18 6.02
N LEU A 538 30.59 -5.88 6.02
CA LEU A 538 31.33 -6.26 7.24
C LEU A 538 31.85 -5.09 8.08
N GLY A 539 32.00 -3.89 7.51
CA GLY A 539 32.53 -2.72 8.23
C GLY A 539 34.06 -2.65 8.27
N LEU A 540 34.73 -3.51 7.51
CA LEU A 540 36.16 -3.43 7.28
C LEU A 540 36.46 -2.42 6.19
N ARG A 541 37.39 -1.49 6.45
CA ARG A 541 37.78 -0.47 5.47
C ARG A 541 38.46 -1.08 4.25
N ASN A 542 39.51 -1.86 4.47
CA ASN A 542 40.32 -2.47 3.41
C ASN A 542 41.19 -3.59 3.95
N LEU A 543 41.35 -4.67 3.15
CA LEU A 543 42.34 -5.73 3.41
C LEU A 543 43.76 -5.34 3.01
N ILE A 544 43.90 -4.48 2.00
CA ILE A 544 45.19 -4.01 1.49
C ILE A 544 45.27 -2.50 1.67
N ARG A 545 46.35 -2.02 2.29
CA ARG A 545 46.59 -0.59 2.49
C ARG A 545 47.98 -0.19 2.06
N ARG A 546 48.07 1.07 1.59
CA ARG A 546 49.32 1.76 1.31
C ARG A 546 49.60 2.75 2.44
N GLU A 547 50.58 2.44 3.28
CA GLU A 547 50.95 3.24 4.45
C GLU A 547 52.46 3.41 4.49
N ALA A 548 52.94 4.64 4.72
CA ALA A 548 54.37 4.97 4.80
C ALA A 548 55.24 4.43 3.65
N GLY A 549 54.70 4.42 2.41
CA GLY A 549 55.44 3.94 1.23
C GLY A 549 55.46 2.41 1.08
N ILE A 550 54.60 1.69 1.78
CA ILE A 550 54.53 0.22 1.78
C ILE A 550 53.10 -0.23 1.48
N ILE A 551 52.93 -1.27 0.66
CA ILE A 551 51.68 -2.00 0.44
C ILE A 551 51.70 -3.22 1.35
N LYS A 552 50.71 -3.34 2.23
CA LYS A 552 50.60 -4.45 3.19
C LYS A 552 49.20 -5.02 3.26
N PHE A 553 49.12 -6.30 3.62
CA PHE A 553 47.89 -6.94 4.06
C PHE A 553 47.64 -6.59 5.53
N VAL A 554 46.43 -6.15 5.86
CA VAL A 554 46.13 -5.50 7.15
C VAL A 554 45.69 -6.49 8.22
N LEU A 555 45.11 -7.61 7.83
CA LEU A 555 44.62 -8.64 8.75
C LEU A 555 45.64 -9.75 8.94
N ASN A 556 45.43 -10.60 9.95
CA ASN A 556 46.15 -11.86 10.05
C ASN A 556 45.62 -12.84 8.99
N PHE A 557 46.51 -13.44 8.20
CA PHE A 557 46.15 -14.44 7.19
C PHE A 557 46.30 -15.84 7.81
N GLU A 558 45.18 -16.50 8.07
CA GLU A 558 45.15 -17.83 8.67
C GLU A 558 44.99 -18.92 7.59
N CYS A 559 45.91 -19.88 7.56
CA CYS A 559 45.77 -21.11 6.78
C CYS A 559 45.19 -22.19 7.69
N ALA A 560 43.85 -22.30 7.72
CA ALA A 560 43.11 -23.24 8.57
C ALA A 560 43.11 -24.67 8.03
#